data_AF-A0A7S2TDE6-F1
#
_entry.id   AF-A0A7S2TDE6-F1
#
_cell.length_a   1.000
_cell.length_b   1.000
_cell.length_c   1.000
_cell.angle_alpha   90.00
_cell.angle_beta   90.00
_cell.angle_gamma   90.00
#
_symmetry.space_group_name_H-M   'P 1'
#
loop_
_entity.id
_entity.type
_entity.pdbx_description
1 polymer ?
#
loop_
_entity_poly.entity_id
_entity_poly.type
_entity_poly.pdbx_seq_one_letter_code
_entity_poly.pdbx_strand_id
1 'polypeptide(L)'
;MLRKVFADYNLYITGVCSGRNKEFVLGLGADRVADYTKGPIEISLKQGDEDEAGMDDVVFDIVGGQSSYKSGKAVLRKGGSFISCVGPEAWIGDEILSTTAKISWVGRVLWYSGILNKIPGSHPMYYMVAPSELGKATYNMAFENKVIPHVD
;
A
#
# COMPACT_ATOMS: atom_id res chain seq x y z
N MET A 1 -8.48 -5.24 16.33
CA MET A 1 -9.43 -4.68 15.33
C MET A 1 -8.99 -5.05 13.92
N LEU A 2 -7.74 -4.74 13.52
CA LEU A 2 -7.16 -5.16 12.23
C LEU A 2 -7.14 -6.68 12.06
N ARG A 3 -6.62 -7.43 13.04
CA ARG A 3 -6.61 -8.90 12.97
C ARG A 3 -8.01 -9.54 12.97
N LYS A 4 -9.03 -8.83 13.47
CA LYS A 4 -10.42 -9.28 13.39
C LYS A 4 -11.01 -9.07 12.00
N VAL A 5 -10.60 -8.00 11.30
CA VAL A 5 -11.01 -7.71 9.92
C VAL A 5 -10.41 -8.74 8.95
N PHE A 6 -9.21 -9.25 9.26
CA PHE A 6 -8.49 -10.23 8.43
C PHE A 6 -8.40 -11.62 9.07
N ALA A 7 -9.33 -11.97 9.97
CA ALA A 7 -9.23 -13.20 10.77
C ALA A 7 -9.22 -14.49 9.91
N ASP A 8 -9.83 -14.44 8.73
CA ASP A 8 -9.90 -15.58 7.81
C ASP A 8 -8.58 -15.80 7.03
N TYR A 9 -7.59 -14.93 7.22
CA TYR A 9 -6.35 -14.92 6.45
C TYR A 9 -5.12 -14.95 7.35
N ASN A 10 -4.16 -15.79 6.99
CA ASN A 10 -2.88 -15.88 7.68
C ASN A 10 -1.92 -14.81 7.17
N LEU A 11 -2.18 -13.55 7.54
CA LEU A 11 -1.35 -12.41 7.15
C LEU A 11 -0.32 -12.06 8.23
N TYR A 12 0.87 -11.67 7.79
CA TYR A 12 1.83 -10.94 8.61
C TYR A 12 1.65 -9.43 8.38
N ILE A 13 1.28 -8.70 9.42
CA ILE A 13 0.89 -7.28 9.31
C ILE A 13 1.98 -6.39 9.88
N THR A 14 2.62 -5.59 9.02
CA THR A 14 3.48 -4.48 9.43
C THR A 14 2.67 -3.18 9.45
N GLY A 15 2.49 -2.59 10.64
CA GLY A 15 1.89 -1.27 10.79
C GLY A 15 2.93 -0.15 10.64
N VAL A 16 2.59 0.93 9.93
CA VAL A 16 3.45 2.12 9.82
C VAL A 16 2.87 3.22 10.70
N CYS A 17 3.61 3.66 11.72
CA CYS A 17 3.21 4.75 12.59
C CYS A 17 4.44 5.44 13.22
N SER A 18 4.25 6.54 13.95
CA SER A 18 5.34 7.10 14.76
C SER A 18 5.56 6.25 16.01
N GLY A 19 6.77 6.27 16.57
CA GLY A 19 7.10 5.50 17.78
C GLY A 19 6.15 5.73 18.96
N ARG A 20 5.52 6.91 19.06
CA ARG A 20 4.50 7.23 20.07
C ARG A 20 3.25 6.34 19.99
N ASN A 21 2.91 5.88 18.80
CA ASN A 21 1.69 5.11 18.53
C ASN A 21 1.95 3.60 18.40
N LYS A 22 3.16 3.14 18.72
CA LYS A 22 3.59 1.75 18.52
C LYS A 22 2.67 0.76 19.26
N GLU A 23 2.48 0.97 20.56
CA GLU A 23 1.70 0.07 21.43
C GLU A 23 0.24 0.04 20.99
N PHE A 24 -0.30 1.19 20.55
CA PHE A 24 -1.65 1.28 20.01
C PHE A 24 -1.81 0.42 18.75
N VAL A 25 -0.90 0.54 17.78
CA VAL A 25 -0.96 -0.21 16.51
C VAL A 25 -0.78 -1.72 16.73
N LEU A 26 0.12 -2.12 17.63
CA LEU A 26 0.23 -3.52 18.05
C LEU A 26 -1.07 -4.02 18.69
N GLY A 27 -1.69 -3.23 19.56
CA GLY A 27 -3.01 -3.53 20.15
C GLY A 27 -4.15 -3.64 19.12
N LEU A 28 -4.04 -2.99 17.97
CA LEU A 28 -4.99 -3.16 16.87
C LEU A 28 -4.83 -4.51 16.16
N GLY A 29 -3.68 -5.16 16.28
CA GLY A 29 -3.39 -6.50 15.76
C GLY A 29 -2.33 -6.54 14.66
N ALA A 30 -1.43 -5.55 14.60
CA ALA A 30 -0.22 -5.66 13.79
C ALA A 30 0.80 -6.61 14.46
N ASP A 31 1.56 -7.37 13.67
CA ASP A 31 2.62 -8.25 14.16
C ASP A 31 3.94 -7.47 14.37
N ARG A 32 4.15 -6.41 13.59
CA ARG A 32 5.31 -5.51 13.68
C ARG A 32 4.91 -4.05 13.45
N VAL A 33 5.74 -3.13 13.94
CA VAL A 33 5.61 -1.69 13.65
C VAL A 33 6.90 -1.15 13.02
N ALA A 34 6.77 -0.41 11.92
CA ALA A 34 7.82 0.37 11.29
C ALA A 34 7.62 1.87 11.61
N ASP A 35 8.67 2.51 12.14
CA ASP A 35 8.61 3.90 12.60
C ASP A 35 9.07 4.89 11.52
N TYR A 36 8.12 5.62 10.92
CA TYR A 36 8.43 6.56 9.84
C TYR A 36 9.26 7.78 10.29
N THR A 37 9.42 7.99 11.59
CA THR A 37 10.20 9.12 12.12
C THR A 37 11.71 8.83 12.21
N LYS A 38 12.11 7.58 12.00
CA LYS A 38 13.50 7.11 12.20
C LYS A 38 14.37 7.13 10.95
N GLY A 39 13.86 7.69 9.84
CA GLY A 39 14.57 7.78 8.57
C GLY A 39 13.66 7.37 7.40
N PRO A 40 14.25 7.08 6.23
CA PRO A 40 13.48 6.58 5.08
C PRO A 40 12.69 5.32 5.43
N ILE A 41 11.38 5.35 5.21
CA ILE A 41 10.47 4.31 5.70
C ILE A 41 10.74 2.95 5.05
N GLU A 42 11.18 2.92 3.79
CA GLU A 42 11.57 1.70 3.08
C GLU A 42 12.69 0.94 3.79
N ILE A 43 13.60 1.63 4.48
CA ILE A 43 14.67 0.99 5.28
C ILE A 43 14.07 0.30 6.50
N SER A 44 13.09 0.94 7.14
CA SER A 44 12.41 0.37 8.30
C SER A 44 11.44 -0.76 7.93
N LEU A 45 10.94 -0.78 6.70
CA LEU A 45 10.00 -1.79 6.21
C LEU A 45 10.70 -3.08 5.78
N LYS A 46 11.86 -3.00 5.11
CA LYS A 46 12.65 -4.17 4.70
C LYS A 46 12.85 -5.17 5.86
N GLN A 47 12.59 -6.45 5.60
CA GLN A 47 12.82 -7.56 6.53
C GLN A 47 13.87 -8.50 5.94
N GLY A 48 14.93 -8.81 6.69
CA GLY A 48 15.94 -9.78 6.23
C GLY A 48 16.81 -9.30 5.06
N ASP A 49 17.46 -10.25 4.38
CA ASP A 49 18.27 -10.02 3.18
C ASP A 49 17.39 -9.63 1.98
N GLU A 50 17.99 -9.05 0.92
CA GLU A 50 17.25 -8.51 -0.25
C GLU A 50 16.60 -9.58 -1.16
N ASP A 51 16.42 -10.80 -0.66
CA ASP A 51 15.73 -11.88 -1.35
C ASP A 51 14.20 -11.67 -1.29
N GLU A 52 13.47 -12.14 -2.30
CA GLU A 52 12.01 -11.94 -2.44
C GLU A 52 11.20 -12.40 -1.21
N ALA A 53 11.74 -13.31 -0.39
CA ALA A 53 11.11 -13.78 0.85
C ALA A 53 11.00 -12.70 1.95
N GLY A 54 11.82 -11.65 1.90
CA GLY A 54 11.82 -10.52 2.83
C GLY A 54 10.97 -9.33 2.38
N MET A 55 10.33 -9.44 1.21
CA MET A 55 9.58 -8.37 0.56
C MET A 55 8.06 -8.52 0.79
N ASP A 56 7.35 -7.41 0.78
CA ASP A 56 5.91 -7.38 1.02
C ASP A 56 5.12 -7.85 -0.23
N ASP A 57 4.04 -8.60 -0.02
CA ASP A 57 3.08 -8.95 -1.07
C ASP A 57 2.18 -7.76 -1.46
N VAL A 58 1.77 -6.99 -0.46
CA VAL A 58 0.77 -5.93 -0.58
C VAL A 58 1.16 -4.74 0.30
N VAL A 59 1.13 -3.54 -0.28
CA VAL A 59 1.20 -2.28 0.46
C VAL A 59 -0.15 -1.61 0.40
N PHE A 60 -0.71 -1.33 1.59
CA PHE A 60 -1.96 -0.59 1.74
C PHE A 60 -1.67 0.85 2.13
N ASP A 61 -1.88 1.77 1.20
CA ASP A 61 -1.53 3.18 1.32
C ASP A 61 -2.75 4.07 1.59
N ILE A 62 -2.64 4.85 2.67
CA ILE A 62 -3.60 5.88 3.08
C ILE A 62 -2.95 7.27 3.17
N VAL A 63 -1.70 7.41 2.73
CA VAL A 63 -0.95 8.67 2.74
C VAL A 63 -0.96 9.32 1.34
N GLY A 64 -0.76 8.52 0.30
CA GLY A 64 -0.83 8.95 -1.08
C GLY A 64 0.43 9.69 -1.53
N GLY A 65 0.39 10.14 -2.78
CA GLY A 65 1.50 10.87 -3.36
C GLY A 65 2.62 9.97 -3.91
N GLN A 66 3.52 10.58 -4.66
CA GLN A 66 4.65 9.87 -5.27
C GLN A 66 5.65 9.33 -4.26
N SER A 67 5.84 10.00 -3.12
CA SER A 67 6.74 9.52 -2.06
C SER A 67 6.24 8.20 -1.48
N SER A 68 4.95 8.11 -1.14
CA SER A 68 4.34 6.86 -0.65
C SER A 68 4.46 5.74 -1.68
N TYR A 69 4.15 6.04 -2.95
CA TYR A 69 4.30 5.05 -4.03
C TYR A 69 5.75 4.58 -4.20
N LYS A 70 6.74 5.48 -4.12
CA LYS A 70 8.15 5.14 -4.25
C LYS A 70 8.62 4.24 -3.10
N SER A 71 8.24 4.57 -1.86
CA SER A 71 8.57 3.74 -0.69
C SER A 71 7.88 2.38 -0.76
N GLY A 72 6.61 2.32 -1.17
CA GLY A 72 5.90 1.05 -1.38
C GLY A 72 6.54 0.19 -2.46
N LYS A 73 6.92 0.79 -3.60
CA LYS A 73 7.65 0.10 -4.67
C LYS A 73 8.99 -0.49 -4.20
N ALA A 74 9.66 0.14 -3.22
CA ALA A 74 10.96 -0.32 -2.75
C ALA A 74 10.88 -1.55 -1.82
N VAL A 75 9.69 -1.87 -1.31
CA VAL A 75 9.47 -2.97 -0.36
C VAL A 75 8.61 -4.08 -0.95
N LEU A 76 7.88 -3.79 -2.03
CA LEU A 76 7.05 -4.76 -2.73
C LEU A 76 7.88 -5.72 -3.58
N ARG A 77 7.59 -7.01 -3.42
CA ARG A 77 8.16 -8.06 -4.25
C ARG A 77 7.74 -7.94 -5.72
N LYS A 78 8.37 -8.68 -6.63
CA LYS A 78 7.93 -8.65 -8.04
C LYS A 78 6.49 -9.17 -8.17
N GLY A 79 5.65 -8.35 -8.81
CA GLY A 79 4.22 -8.65 -8.97
C GLY A 79 3.37 -8.40 -7.73
N GLY A 80 3.95 -7.81 -6.67
CA GLY A 80 3.20 -7.31 -5.52
C GLY A 80 2.28 -6.15 -5.87
N SER A 81 1.32 -5.86 -4.98
CA SER A 81 0.26 -4.88 -5.21
C SER A 81 0.40 -3.65 -4.30
N PHE A 82 0.40 -2.47 -4.90
CA PHE A 82 0.27 -1.19 -4.20
C PHE A 82 -1.16 -0.69 -4.30
N ILE A 83 -1.86 -0.63 -3.17
CA ILE A 83 -3.29 -0.31 -3.09
C ILE A 83 -3.43 1.00 -2.33
N SER A 84 -3.91 2.05 -3.00
CA SER A 84 -4.04 3.38 -2.40
C SER A 84 -5.49 3.84 -2.33
N CYS A 85 -5.89 4.32 -1.16
CA CYS A 85 -7.22 4.91 -0.94
C CYS A 85 -7.27 6.42 -1.25
N VAL A 86 -6.11 7.02 -1.48
CA VAL A 86 -5.89 8.47 -1.62
C VAL A 86 -5.27 8.82 -2.96
N GLY A 87 -4.61 7.87 -3.61
CA GLY A 87 -4.17 8.02 -4.99
C GLY A 87 -2.80 8.63 -5.20
N PRO A 88 -2.48 9.01 -6.45
CA PRO A 88 -1.14 9.46 -6.83
C PRO A 88 -0.78 10.84 -6.26
N GLU A 89 -1.74 11.55 -5.67
CA GLU A 89 -1.55 12.85 -5.01
C GLU A 89 -1.87 12.72 -3.52
N ALA A 90 -0.98 13.25 -2.68
CA ALA A 90 -1.26 13.36 -1.26
C ALA A 90 -2.27 14.49 -1.01
N TRP A 91 -3.10 14.35 0.03
CA TRP A 91 -4.04 15.40 0.49
C TRP A 91 -5.11 15.79 -0.54
N ILE A 92 -5.45 14.88 -1.46
CA ILE A 92 -6.54 15.10 -2.42
C ILE A 92 -7.85 15.30 -1.65
N GLY A 93 -8.41 16.52 -1.69
CA GLY A 93 -9.62 16.89 -0.96
C GLY A 93 -9.44 18.03 0.06
N ASP A 94 -8.20 18.39 0.42
CA ASP A 94 -7.94 19.52 1.32
C ASP A 94 -8.16 20.88 0.63
N GLU A 95 -8.06 20.92 -0.70
CA GLU A 95 -8.30 22.10 -1.52
C GLU A 95 -9.20 21.80 -2.72
N ILE A 96 -9.99 22.80 -3.14
CA ILE A 96 -10.77 22.71 -4.38
C ILE A 96 -9.81 22.82 -5.57
N LEU A 97 -9.63 21.70 -6.27
CA LEU A 97 -8.77 21.66 -7.46
C LEU A 97 -9.31 22.54 -8.59
N SER A 98 -8.38 23.23 -9.27
CA SER A 98 -8.67 23.87 -10.56
C SER A 98 -9.04 22.82 -11.61
N THR A 99 -9.73 23.23 -12.68
CA THR A 99 -10.12 22.33 -13.77
C THR A 99 -8.92 21.60 -14.39
N THR A 100 -7.81 22.31 -14.58
CA THR A 100 -6.55 21.72 -15.09
C THR A 100 -5.97 20.70 -14.12
N ALA A 101 -6.00 20.99 -12.81
CA ALA A 101 -5.55 20.05 -11.79
C ALA A 101 -6.43 18.80 -11.74
N LYS A 102 -7.76 18.93 -11.90
CA LYS A 102 -8.69 17.78 -12.00
C LYS A 102 -8.37 16.90 -13.21
N ILE A 103 -8.16 17.50 -14.38
CA ILE A 103 -7.80 16.76 -15.60
C ILE A 103 -6.46 16.02 -15.41
N SER A 104 -5.46 16.71 -14.88
CA SER A 104 -4.15 16.12 -14.57
C SER A 104 -4.27 14.94 -13.59
N TRP A 105 -5.11 15.08 -12.56
CA TRP A 105 -5.35 14.02 -11.59
C TRP A 105 -6.01 12.80 -12.24
N VAL A 106 -7.10 12.97 -13.00
CA VAL A 106 -7.74 11.86 -13.74
C VAL A 106 -6.74 11.18 -14.66
N GLY A 107 -5.92 11.97 -15.38
CA GLY A 107 -4.86 11.45 -16.25
C GLY A 107 -3.85 10.60 -15.48
N ARG A 108 -3.42 11.04 -14.28
CA ARG A 108 -2.53 10.27 -13.41
C ARG A 108 -3.19 8.99 -12.90
N VAL A 109 -4.46 9.03 -12.49
CA VAL A 109 -5.18 7.83 -12.04
C VAL A 109 -5.26 6.79 -13.16
N LEU A 110 -5.63 7.20 -14.37
CA LEU A 110 -5.68 6.33 -15.56
C LEU A 110 -4.30 5.80 -15.94
N TRP A 111 -3.27 6.64 -15.80
CA TRP A 111 -1.89 6.23 -16.02
C TRP A 111 -1.48 5.13 -15.05
N TYR A 112 -1.56 5.37 -13.74
CA TYR A 112 -1.09 4.42 -12.74
C TYR A 112 -1.94 3.15 -12.68
N SER A 113 -3.26 3.28 -12.63
CA SER A 113 -4.17 2.14 -12.42
C SER A 113 -4.47 1.35 -13.70
N GLY A 114 -4.19 1.93 -14.87
CA GLY A 114 -4.55 1.34 -16.17
C GLY A 114 -3.35 1.09 -17.08
N ILE A 115 -2.70 2.17 -17.53
CA ILE A 115 -1.63 2.07 -18.54
C ILE A 115 -0.37 1.42 -17.97
N LEU A 116 0.10 1.90 -16.82
CA LEU A 116 1.32 1.40 -16.17
C LEU A 116 1.21 -0.11 -15.93
N ASN A 117 0.09 -0.58 -15.38
CA ASN A 117 -0.19 -2.00 -15.16
C ASN A 117 -0.14 -2.90 -16.41
N LYS A 118 -0.22 -2.34 -17.62
CA LYS A 118 -0.11 -3.07 -18.90
C LYS A 118 1.30 -3.07 -19.49
N ILE A 119 2.19 -2.23 -18.99
CA ILE A 119 3.57 -2.15 -19.45
C ILE A 119 4.35 -3.29 -18.80
N PRO A 120 5.03 -4.17 -19.56
CA PRO A 120 5.92 -5.16 -18.97
C PRO A 120 7.06 -4.46 -18.21
N GLY A 121 7.22 -4.76 -16.92
CA GLY A 121 8.28 -4.16 -16.11
C GLY A 121 8.26 -4.64 -14.66
N SER A 122 9.27 -4.23 -13.90
CA SER A 122 9.40 -4.54 -12.47
C SER A 122 8.69 -3.53 -11.56
N HIS A 123 7.64 -2.86 -12.04
CA HIS A 123 6.84 -2.00 -11.17
C HIS A 123 5.72 -2.82 -10.53
N PRO A 124 5.31 -2.48 -9.30
CA PRO A 124 4.16 -3.11 -8.67
C PRO A 124 2.88 -2.78 -9.43
N MET A 125 1.86 -3.59 -9.21
CA MET A 125 0.51 -3.31 -9.68
C MET A 125 -0.07 -2.18 -8.83
N TYR A 126 -0.49 -1.09 -9.46
CA TYR A 126 -1.10 0.04 -8.75
C TYR A 126 -2.63 -0.03 -8.84
N TYR A 127 -3.29 0.02 -7.69
CA TYR A 127 -4.74 0.09 -7.60
C TYR A 127 -5.16 1.29 -6.77
N MET A 128 -5.91 2.22 -7.39
CA MET A 128 -6.67 3.20 -6.63
C MET A 128 -8.01 2.57 -6.26
N VAL A 129 -8.40 2.68 -4.99
CA VAL A 129 -9.67 2.15 -4.52
C VAL A 129 -10.45 3.24 -3.79
N ALA A 130 -11.75 3.35 -4.10
CA ALA A 130 -12.57 4.36 -3.46
C ALA A 130 -12.77 4.02 -1.96
N PRO A 131 -12.86 5.02 -1.06
CA PRO A 131 -13.18 4.79 0.34
C PRO A 131 -14.49 4.00 0.58
N SER A 132 -15.44 4.08 -0.34
CA SER A 132 -16.67 3.27 -0.32
C SER A 132 -16.46 1.81 -0.68
N GLU A 133 -15.36 1.48 -1.34
CA GLU A 133 -15.03 0.13 -1.81
C GLU A 133 -14.10 -0.63 -0.86
N LEU A 134 -13.63 0.04 0.20
CA LEU A 134 -12.70 -0.38 1.27
C LEU A 134 -13.22 -1.56 2.14
N GLY A 135 -14.23 -2.29 1.65
CA GLY A 135 -14.73 -3.56 2.17
C GLY A 135 -14.28 -4.75 1.33
N LYS A 136 -15.17 -5.71 1.11
CA LYS A 136 -14.86 -7.02 0.47
C LYS A 136 -14.30 -6.92 -0.95
N ALA A 137 -14.64 -5.88 -1.72
CA ALA A 137 -14.16 -5.71 -3.09
C ALA A 137 -12.66 -5.31 -3.17
N THR A 138 -12.24 -4.32 -2.38
CA THR A 138 -10.81 -3.97 -2.21
C THR A 138 -10.02 -5.18 -1.74
N TYR A 139 -10.63 -5.93 -0.82
CA TYR A 139 -10.04 -7.11 -0.26
C TYR A 139 -9.80 -8.20 -1.32
N ASN A 140 -10.81 -8.54 -2.13
CA ASN A 140 -10.66 -9.52 -3.20
C ASN A 140 -9.62 -9.07 -4.25
N MET A 141 -9.55 -7.77 -4.54
CA MET A 141 -8.50 -7.22 -5.42
C MET A 141 -7.10 -7.38 -4.83
N ALA A 142 -6.95 -7.21 -3.51
CA ALA A 142 -5.68 -7.30 -2.80
C ALA A 142 -5.18 -8.73 -2.61
N PHE A 143 -6.09 -9.67 -2.33
CA PHE A 143 -5.72 -10.99 -1.79
C PHE A 143 -6.20 -12.18 -2.63
N GLU A 144 -7.23 -12.04 -3.48
CA GLU A 144 -7.68 -13.13 -4.35
C GLU A 144 -7.05 -13.08 -5.75
N ASN A 145 -6.59 -11.90 -6.21
CA ASN A 145 -5.89 -11.77 -7.48
C ASN A 145 -4.37 -12.01 -7.33
N LYS A 146 -3.98 -13.30 -7.32
CA LYS A 146 -2.60 -13.78 -7.53
C LYS A 146 -1.54 -13.39 -6.50
N VAL A 147 -1.93 -13.01 -5.28
CA VAL A 147 -1.01 -13.17 -4.15
C VAL A 147 -0.96 -14.66 -3.85
N ILE A 148 0.13 -15.33 -4.23
CA ILE A 148 0.36 -16.73 -3.85
C ILE A 148 0.72 -16.66 -2.36
N PRO A 149 -0.13 -17.11 -1.43
CA PRO A 149 0.29 -17.23 -0.05
C PRO A 149 1.50 -18.18 -0.03
N HIS A 150 2.63 -17.71 0.48
CA HIS A 150 3.70 -18.61 0.87
C HIS A 150 3.16 -19.43 2.04
N VAL A 151 2.72 -20.65 1.73
CA VAL A 151 2.42 -21.68 2.72
C VAL A 151 3.68 -22.51 2.81
N ASP A 152 4.28 -22.57 4.00
CA ASP A 152 5.26 -23.60 4.34
C ASP A 152 4.63 -25.00 4.22
#